data_AF-A0A8T4FLC9-F1
#
_entry.id   AF-A0A8T4FLC9-F1
#
_cell.length_a   1.000
_cell.length_b   1.000
_cell.length_c   1.000
_cell.angle_alpha   90.00
_cell.angle_beta   90.00
_cell.angle_gamma   90.00
#
_symmetry.space_group_name_H-M   'P 1'
#
loop_
_entity.id
_entity.type
_entity.pdbx_description
1 polymer ?
#
loop_
_entity_poly.entity_id
_entity_poly.type
_entity_poly.pdbx_seq_one_letter_code
_entity_poly.pdbx_strand_id
1 'polypeptide(L)' 'MTDVYAAMPGSRFRVRHGEDGMTEGILKGVSVLGSGTALVFETDEGTLRYINSSSIEYMDLMESPCGEDGAADQGNAYYG' A
#
# COMPACT_ATOMS: atom_id res chain seq x y z
N MET A 1 8.86 -16.74 -15.66
CA MET A 1 8.25 -15.42 -15.91
C MET A 1 7.29 -15.21 -14.74
N THR A 2 7.83 -14.72 -13.64
CA THR A 2 7.04 -14.49 -12.43
C THR A 2 6.43 -13.12 -12.64
N ASP A 3 5.14 -13.08 -12.98
CA ASP A 3 4.34 -11.85 -12.98
C ASP A 3 4.32 -11.34 -11.55
N VAL A 4 5.37 -10.60 -11.19
CA VAL A 4 5.38 -9.76 -10.01
C VAL A 4 4.39 -8.67 -10.36
N TYR A 5 3.13 -8.85 -9.99
CA TYR A 5 2.14 -7.77 -9.95
C TYR A 5 2.76 -6.69 -9.06
N ALA A 6 3.46 -5.75 -9.71
CA ALA A 6 4.04 -4.59 -9.06
C ALA A 6 2.87 -3.89 -8.40
N ALA A 7 2.91 -3.78 -7.07
CA ALA A 7 1.85 -3.16 -6.32
C ALA A 7 1.74 -1.69 -6.80
N MET A 8 0.77 -1.43 -7.67
CA MET A 8 0.60 -0.11 -8.29
C MET A 8 -0.11 0.80 -7.29
N PRO A 9 0.35 2.05 -7.12
CA PRO A 9 -0.41 3.06 -6.39
C PRO A 9 -1.83 3.16 -6.97
N GLY A 10 -2.84 3.20 -6.10
CA GLY A 10 -4.25 3.20 -6.49
C GLY A 10 -4.92 1.82 -6.48
N SER A 11 -4.16 0.72 -6.38
CA SER A 11 -4.74 -0.61 -6.16
C SER A 11 -5.21 -0.77 -4.72
N ARG A 12 -6.33 -1.48 -4.53
CA ARG A 12 -6.82 -1.88 -3.22
C ARG A 12 -6.27 -3.25 -2.83
N PHE A 13 -5.72 -3.32 -1.63
CA PHE A 13 -5.16 -4.55 -1.07
C PHE A 13 -5.81 -4.90 0.25
N ARG A 14 -5.78 -6.19 0.56
CA ARG A 14 -5.98 -6.76 1.88
C ARG A 14 -4.62 -7.29 2.36
N VAL A 15 -4.16 -6.80 3.51
CA VAL A 15 -2.81 -7.04 4.03
C VAL A 15 -2.90 -7.63 5.42
N ARG A 16 -2.32 -8.82 5.60
CA ARG A 16 -2.12 -9.41 6.91
C ARG A 16 -0.73 -9.04 7.42
N HIS A 17 -0.67 -8.50 8.63
CA HIS A 17 0.58 -8.11 9.27
C HIS A 17 0.57 -8.40 10.79
N GLY A 18 1.70 -8.90 11.29
CA GLY A 18 1.87 -9.27 12.70
C GLY A 18 0.84 -10.28 13.23
N GLU A 19 0.77 -10.45 14.55
CA GLU A 19 -0.04 -11.51 15.17
C GLU A 19 -1.56 -11.30 15.02
N ASP A 20 -2.08 -10.08 14.82
CA ASP A 20 -3.54 -9.82 14.74
C ASP A 20 -3.98 -8.74 13.74
N GLY A 21 -3.06 -8.11 13.00
CA GLY A 21 -3.40 -7.04 12.07
C GLY A 21 -3.91 -7.56 10.73
N MET A 22 -5.16 -7.28 10.39
CA MET A 22 -5.62 -7.23 9.00
C MET A 22 -5.88 -5.77 8.63
N THR A 23 -5.50 -5.36 7.42
CA THR A 23 -5.75 -4.01 6.91
C THR A 23 -6.18 -4.09 5.47
N GLU A 24 -7.32 -3.49 5.18
CA GLU A 24 -7.78 -3.27 3.82
C GLU A 24 -7.64 -1.79 3.49
N GLY A 25 -7.12 -1.48 2.32
CA GLY A 25 -6.92 -0.10 1.90
C GLY A 25 -6.28 0.04 0.54
N ILE A 26 -6.29 1.28 0.05
CA ILE A 26 -5.67 1.65 -1.22
C ILE A 26 -4.18 1.89 -0.97
N LEU A 27 -3.32 1.22 -1.72
CA LEU A 27 -1.89 1.48 -1.68
C LEU A 27 -1.63 2.89 -2.23
N LYS A 28 -1.10 3.78 -1.39
CA LYS A 28 -0.69 5.12 -1.79
C LYS A 28 0.78 5.18 -2.17
N GLY A 29 1.60 4.28 -1.64
CA GLY A 29 3.01 4.20 -1.98
C GLY A 29 3.85 3.55 -0.88
N VAL A 30 5.12 3.95 -0.84
CA VAL A 30 6.13 3.44 0.11
C VAL A 30 6.77 4.59 0.86
N SER A 31 7.07 4.39 2.13
CA SER A 31 7.77 5.33 2.99
C SER A 31 8.93 4.65 3.70
N VAL A 32 9.99 5.40 4.00
CA VAL A 32 11.09 4.91 4.83
C VAL A 32 10.78 5.20 6.29
N LEU A 33 10.89 4.20 7.17
CA LEU A 33 10.72 4.34 8.62
C LEU A 33 11.98 3.85 9.32
N GLY A 34 12.88 4.77 9.66
CA GLY A 34 14.19 4.45 10.21
C GLY A 34 15.02 3.65 9.21
N SER A 35 15.43 2.42 9.57
CA SER A 35 16.12 1.49 8.67
C SER A 35 15.16 0.60 7.85
N GLY A 36 13.85 0.68 8.09
CA GLY A 36 12.84 -0.15 7.45
C GLY A 36 12.10 0.55 6.31
N THR A 37 11.41 -0.24 5.48
CA THR A 37 10.45 0.25 4.49
C THR A 37 9.04 -0.04 4.99
N ALA A 38 8.13 0.91 4.81
CA ALA A 38 6.71 0.74 5.09
C ALA A 38 5.88 0.98 3.83
N LEU A 39 4.87 0.16 3.65
CA LEU A 39 3.81 0.39 2.68
C LEU A 39 2.76 1.32 3.31
N VAL A 40 2.28 2.29 2.55
CA VAL A 40 1.30 3.28 3.00
C VAL A 40 -0.05 2.94 2.38
N PHE A 41 -1.02 2.62 3.23
CA PHE A 41 -2.39 2.29 2.83
C PHE A 41 -3.37 3.34 3.35
N GLU A 42 -4.28 3.80 2.51
CA GLU A 42 -5.44 4.60 2.92
C GLU A 42 -6.63 3.66 3.14
N THR A 43 -7.18 3.63 4.35
CA THR A 43 -8.39 2.86 4.67
C THR A 43 -9.64 3.56 4.15
N ASP A 44 -10.77 2.87 4.09
CA ASP A 44 -12.08 3.46 3.73
C ASP A 44 -12.49 4.64 4.62
N GLU A 45 -11.95 4.73 5.84
CA GLU A 45 -12.16 5.85 6.77
C GLU A 45 -11.26 7.06 6.47
N GLY A 46 -10.44 7.01 5.41
CA GLY A 46 -9.46 8.05 5.06
C GLY A 46 -8.23 8.09 5.97
N THR A 47 -8.01 7.05 6.78
CA THR A 47 -6.85 6.95 7.67
C THR A 47 -5.66 6.36 6.92
N LEU A 48 -4.51 7.03 7.00
CA LEU A 48 -3.25 6.48 6.49
C LEU A 48 -2.64 5.51 7.50
N ARG A 49 -2.46 4.26 7.08
CA ARG A 49 -1.76 3.21 7.83
C ARG A 49 -0.41 2.91 7.20
N TYR A 50 0.61 2.95 8.04
CA TYR A 50 1.98 2.59 7.68
C TYR A 50 2.24 1.17 8.17
N ILE A 51 2.40 0.23 7.25
CA ILE A 51 2.66 -1.17 7.56
C ILE A 51 4.09 -1.49 7.15
N ASN A 52 4.91 -1.92 8.11
CA ASN A 52 6.29 -2.29 7.83
C ASN A 52 6.33 -3.48 6.87
N SER A 53 7.12 -3.41 5.81
CA SER A 53 7.21 -4.49 4.82
C SER A 53 7.69 -5.81 5.43
N SER A 54 8.51 -5.75 6.48
CA SER A 54 9.01 -6.93 7.18
C SER A 54 7.97 -7.59 8.09
N SER A 55 6.86 -6.92 8.40
CA SER A 55 5.76 -7.50 9.19
C SER A 55 4.62 -8.06 8.34
N ILE A 56 4.68 -7.92 7.01
CA ILE A 56 3.64 -8.42 6.10
C ILE A 56 3.82 -9.91 5.92
N GLU A 57 2.78 -10.67 6.27
CA GLU A 57 2.74 -12.12 6.08
C GLU A 57 2.23 -12.48 4.69
N TYR A 58 1.15 -11.82 4.25
CA TYR A 58 0.62 -11.91 2.90
C TYR A 58 -0.17 -10.65 2.53
N MET A 59 -0.31 -10.44 1.22
CA MET A 59 -1.03 -9.32 0.62
C MET A 59 -1.82 -9.81 -0.58
N ASP A 60 -3.14 -9.64 -0.51
CA ASP A 60 -4.08 -9.98 -1.58
C ASP A 60 -4.49 -8.72 -2.33
N LEU A 61 -4.35 -8.75 -3.66
CA LEU A 61 -4.88 -7.71 -4.54
C LEU A 61 -6.40 -7.90 -4.67
N MET A 62 -7.16 -6.94 -4.15
CA MET A 62 -8.62 -6.97 -4.19
C MET A 62 -9.15 -6.27 -5.43
N GLU A 63 -8.60 -5.09 -5.73
CA GLU A 63 -9.00 -4.26 -6.86
C GLU A 63 -7.73 -3.67 -7.51
N SER A 64 -7.59 -3.85 -8.82
CA SER A 64 -6.57 -3.13 -9.60
C SER A 64 -7.04 -1.69 -9.81
N PRO A 65 -6.14 -0.73 -10.07
CA PRO A 65 -6.58 0.63 -10.37
C PRO A 65 -7.35 0.55 -11.69
N CYS A 66 -8.66 0.77 -11.66
CA CYS A 66 -9.44 0.92 -12.89
C CYS A 66 -8.91 2.16 -13.60
N GLY A 67 -8.14 1.95 -14.66
CA GLY A 67 -7.64 3.03 -15.49
C GLY A 67 -8.81 3.68 -16.24
N GLU A 68 -9.21 4.86 -15.80
CA GLU A 68 -9.65 5.92 -16.70
C GLU A 68 -8.76 7.13 -16.43
N ASP A 69 -8.13 7.62 -17.49
CA ASP A 69 -7.40 8.88 -17.63
C ASP A 69 -7.54 9.90 -16.48
N GLY A 70 -6.38 10.28 -15.92
CA GLY A 70 -6.22 11.62 -15.35
C GLY A 70 -5.77 11.63 -13.89
N ALA A 71 -4.53 12.08 -13.71
CA ALA A 71 -3.90 12.39 -12.44
C ALA A 71 -3.70 11.19 -11.51
N ALA A 72 -2.61 10.47 -11.78
CA ALA A 72 -1.65 10.22 -10.70
C ALA A 72 -1.39 11.58 -10.01
N ASP A 73 -2.20 11.89 -9.00
CA ASP A 73 -1.79 12.82 -7.97
C ASP A 73 -0.58 12.15 -7.34
N GLN A 74 0.58 12.57 -7.85
CA GLN A 74 1.86 12.33 -7.23
C GLN A 74 1.74 12.91 -5.84
N GLY A 75 1.23 12.10 -4.91
CA GLY A 75 1.40 12.28 -3.49
C GLY A 75 2.90 12.22 -3.26
N ASN A 76 3.53 13.38 -3.47
CA ASN A 76 4.89 13.69 -3.08
C ASN A 76 5.00 13.18 -1.65
N ALA A 77 5.66 12.03 -1.50
CA ALA A 77 6.13 11.58 -0.22
C ALA A 77 7.04 12.70 0.29
N TYR A 78 6.54 13.48 1.24
CA TYR A 78 7.30 14.52 1.91
C TYR A 78 8.46 13.83 2.64
N TYR A 79 9.67 13.95 2.09
CA TYR A 79 10.91 13.76 2.84
C TYR A 79 11.11 15.02 3.69
N GLY A 80 10.78 14.93 4.98
CA GLY A 80 11.19 15.88 6.01
C GLY A 80 12.43 15.39 6.74
#